data_AF-A0A0S7ZXI9-F1
#
_entry.id   AF-A0A0S7ZXI9-F1
#
_cell.length_a   1.000
_cell.length_b   1.000
_cell.length_c   1.000
_cell.angle_alpha   90.00
_cell.angle_beta   90.00
_cell.angle_gamma   90.00
#
_symmetry.space_group_name_H-M   'P 1'
#
loop_
_entity.id
_entity.type
_entity.pdbx_description
1 polymer ?
#
loop_
_entity_poly.entity_id
_entity_poly.type
_entity_poly.pdbx_seq_one_letter_code
_entity_poly.pdbx_strand_id
1 'polypeptide(L)'
;MTTNSAGPDEGFVKNSVEAAIKIAFLALIVVWCFQIVRPFIALVVWGIVIAVALYPVVGWLSNKLGGKEKLATVILTLSILALILIPSYFLSASMVEGAQHISQGLQEGSLKVPPPTESVATWPLVKYLKVK
;
A
#
# COMPACT_ATOMS: atom_id res chain seq x y z
N MET A 1 -52.78 -32.24 29.44
CA MET A 1 -52.89 -30.78 29.29
C MET A 1 -51.71 -30.15 30.02
N THR A 2 -50.59 -29.92 29.31
CA THR A 2 -49.42 -29.23 29.85
C THR A 2 -49.50 -27.78 29.38
N THR A 3 -49.79 -26.87 30.29
CA THR A 3 -49.92 -25.45 30.02
C THR A 3 -48.53 -24.85 29.84
N ASN A 4 -48.10 -24.69 28.58
CA ASN A 4 -46.90 -23.95 28.22
C ASN A 4 -47.15 -22.45 28.49
N SER A 5 -46.65 -21.97 29.62
CA SER A 5 -46.59 -20.57 29.99
C SER A 5 -45.43 -19.88 29.24
N ALA A 6 -45.61 -19.60 27.96
CA ALA A 6 -44.72 -18.69 27.22
C ALA A 6 -45.13 -17.25 27.56
N GLY A 7 -44.34 -16.58 28.41
CA GLY A 7 -44.54 -15.17 28.75
C GLY A 7 -44.35 -14.28 27.50
N PRO A 8 -45.10 -13.18 27.34
CA PRO A 8 -45.13 -12.37 26.10
C PRO A 8 -43.83 -11.62 25.73
N ASP A 9 -42.76 -11.74 26.51
CA ASP A 9 -41.69 -10.73 26.50
C ASP A 9 -40.31 -11.27 26.07
N GLU A 10 -40.07 -12.58 26.13
CA GLU A 10 -38.74 -13.14 25.82
C GLU A 10 -38.38 -13.05 24.33
N GLY A 11 -39.36 -13.25 23.44
CA GLY A 11 -39.12 -13.23 21.99
C GLY A 11 -38.80 -11.83 21.47
N PHE A 12 -39.47 -10.81 22.00
CA PHE A 12 -39.23 -9.42 21.63
C PHE A 12 -37.85 -8.93 22.07
N VAL A 13 -37.44 -9.28 23.29
CA VAL A 13 -36.11 -8.93 23.83
C VAL A 13 -35.01 -9.63 23.03
N LYS A 14 -35.14 -10.93 22.74
CA LYS A 14 -34.16 -11.68 21.94
C LYS A 14 -33.99 -11.09 20.53
N ASN A 15 -35.09 -10.77 19.85
CA ASN A 15 -35.03 -10.17 18.52
C ASN A 15 -34.43 -8.76 18.53
N SER A 16 -34.75 -7.95 19.55
CA SER A 16 -34.20 -6.59 19.69
C SER A 16 -32.69 -6.62 19.94
N VAL A 17 -32.23 -7.53 20.80
CA VAL A 17 -30.80 -7.74 21.08
C VAL A 17 -30.08 -8.26 19.84
N GLU A 18 -30.64 -9.22 19.13
CA GLU A 18 -30.04 -9.74 17.90
C GLU A 18 -29.96 -8.68 16.79
N ALA A 19 -31.01 -7.88 16.62
CA ALA A 19 -30.99 -6.75 15.69
C ALA A 19 -29.92 -5.71 16.08
N ALA A 20 -29.85 -5.35 17.37
CA ALA A 20 -28.86 -4.40 17.88
C ALA A 20 -27.42 -4.89 17.63
N ILE A 21 -27.13 -6.18 17.89
CA ILE A 21 -25.81 -6.76 17.65
C ILE A 21 -25.47 -6.73 16.16
N LYS A 22 -26.39 -7.13 15.27
CA LYS A 22 -26.16 -7.10 13.82
C LYS A 22 -25.89 -5.69 13.30
N ILE A 23 -26.67 -4.72 13.76
CA ILE A 23 -26.49 -3.31 13.38
C ILE A 23 -25.16 -2.77 13.92
N ALA A 24 -24.81 -3.08 15.17
CA ALA A 24 -23.53 -2.67 15.76
C ALA A 24 -22.34 -3.26 15.00
N PHE A 25 -22.41 -4.55 14.63
CA PHE A 25 -21.37 -5.22 13.88
C PHE A 25 -21.23 -4.65 12.47
N LEU A 26 -22.35 -4.40 11.78
CA LEU A 26 -22.36 -3.75 10.47
C LEU A 26 -21.75 -2.34 10.56
N ALA A 27 -22.16 -1.54 11.54
CA ALA A 27 -21.63 -0.19 11.74
C ALA A 27 -20.12 -0.22 12.00
N LEU A 28 -19.64 -1.16 12.82
CA LEU A 28 -18.22 -1.34 13.09
C LEU A 28 -17.45 -1.67 11.81
N ILE A 29 -17.94 -2.60 10.99
CA ILE A 29 -17.31 -2.95 9.70
C ILE A 29 -17.27 -1.73 8.77
N VAL A 30 -18.36 -0.96 8.68
CA VAL A 30 -18.43 0.25 7.85
C VAL A 30 -17.41 1.29 8.31
N VAL A 31 -17.30 1.52 9.62
CA VAL A 31 -16.32 2.46 10.20
C VAL A 31 -14.90 1.99 9.92
N TRP A 32 -14.60 0.71 10.12
CA TRP A 32 -13.27 0.17 9.82
C TRP A 32 -12.92 0.26 8.34
N CYS A 33 -13.87 -0.08 7.46
CA CYS A 33 -13.70 0.06 6.03
C CYS A 33 -13.41 1.51 5.65
N PHE A 34 -14.16 2.47 6.21
CA PHE A 34 -13.91 3.89 5.98
C PHE A 34 -12.52 4.33 6.45
N GLN A 35 -12.05 3.81 7.59
CA GLN A 35 -10.72 4.13 8.11
C GLN A 35 -9.61 3.60 7.19
N ILE A 36 -9.79 2.42 6.59
CA ILE A 36 -8.87 1.87 5.58
C ILE A 36 -8.94 2.69 4.29
N VAL A 37 -10.13 3.11 3.85
CA VAL A 37 -10.33 3.88 2.60
C VAL A 37 -9.77 5.30 2.70
N ARG A 38 -9.73 5.91 3.89
CA ARG A 38 -9.19 7.28 4.11
C ARG A 38 -7.86 7.59 3.41
N PRO A 39 -6.78 6.80 3.58
CA PRO A 39 -5.52 7.05 2.87
C PRO A 39 -5.62 6.89 1.35
N PHE A 40 -6.56 6.09 0.84
CA PHE A 40 -6.76 5.94 -0.60
C PHE A 40 -7.44 7.15 -1.21
N ILE A 41 -8.27 7.90 -0.48
CA ILE A 41 -8.87 9.14 -1.01
C ILE A 41 -7.78 10.10 -1.47
N ALA A 42 -6.70 10.24 -0.69
CA ALA A 42 -5.55 11.05 -1.09
C ALA A 42 -4.94 10.53 -2.40
N LEU A 43 -4.72 9.22 -2.54
CA LEU A 43 -4.19 8.61 -3.76
C LEU A 43 -5.12 8.80 -4.97
N VAL A 44 -6.44 8.68 -4.79
CA VAL A 44 -7.44 8.90 -5.85
C VAL A 44 -7.41 10.35 -6.31
N VAL A 45 -7.38 11.32 -5.38
CA VAL A 45 -7.29 12.75 -5.70
C VAL A 45 -6.00 13.04 -6.48
N TRP A 46 -4.85 12.56 -5.99
CA TRP A 46 -3.59 12.70 -6.70
C TRP A 46 -3.62 12.04 -8.10
N GLY A 47 -4.25 10.87 -8.22
CA GLY A 47 -4.44 10.19 -9.50
C GLY A 47 -5.28 11.01 -10.48
N ILE A 48 -6.36 11.66 -10.01
CA ILE A 48 -7.19 12.56 -10.82
C ILE A 48 -6.38 13.77 -11.26
N VAL A 49 -5.61 14.40 -10.37
CA VAL A 49 -4.74 15.54 -10.70
C VAL A 49 -3.76 15.16 -11.80
N ILE A 50 -3.09 14.00 -11.67
CA ILE A 50 -2.17 13.50 -12.68
C ILE A 50 -2.89 13.20 -13.99
N ALA A 51 -4.06 12.57 -13.97
CA ALA A 51 -4.84 12.27 -15.16
C ALA A 51 -5.24 13.54 -15.93
N VAL A 52 -5.69 14.58 -15.22
CA VAL A 52 -6.02 15.89 -15.81
C VAL A 52 -4.76 16.58 -16.35
N ALA A 53 -3.63 16.49 -15.64
CA ALA A 53 -2.36 17.04 -16.10
C ALA A 53 -1.79 16.29 -17.32
N LEU A 54 -2.04 14.98 -17.44
CA LEU A 54 -1.64 14.17 -18.60
C LEU A 54 -2.54 14.38 -19.81
N TYR A 55 -3.80 14.78 -19.64
CA TYR A 55 -4.73 15.05 -20.75
C TYR A 55 -4.14 15.96 -21.85
N PRO A 56 -3.56 17.14 -21.55
CA PRO A 56 -2.90 17.96 -22.57
C PRO A 56 -1.66 17.30 -23.17
N VAL A 57 -0.95 16.44 -22.43
CA VAL A 57 0.20 15.68 -22.93
C VAL A 57 -0.25 14.68 -23.99
N VAL A 58 -1.38 14.00 -23.78
CA VAL A 58 -1.97 13.08 -24.78
C VAL A 58 -2.35 13.83 -26.04
N GLY A 59 -2.98 15.00 -25.90
CA GLY A 59 -3.34 15.87 -27.01
C GLY A 59 -2.11 16.37 -27.79
N TRP A 60 -1.05 16.80 -27.08
CA TRP A 60 0.20 17.25 -27.70
C TRP A 60 0.91 16.12 -28.45
N LEU A 61 0.94 14.92 -27.86
CA LEU A 61 1.50 13.72 -28.48
C LEU A 61 0.65 13.26 -29.68
N SER A 62 -0.67 13.32 -29.58
CA SER A 62 -1.60 12.99 -30.67
C SER A 62 -1.45 13.95 -31.86
N ASN A 63 -1.28 15.24 -31.58
CA ASN A 63 -1.06 16.24 -32.62
C ASN A 63 0.28 16.01 -33.34
N LYS A 64 1.32 15.60 -32.60
CA LYS A 64 2.64 15.24 -33.16
C LYS A 64 2.60 13.92 -33.95
N LEU A 65 1.66 13.01 -33.63
CA LEU A 65 1.44 11.74 -34.33
C LEU A 65 0.43 11.83 -35.49
N GLY A 66 0.00 13.03 -35.88
CA GLY A 66 -0.85 13.24 -37.06
C GLY A 66 -2.34 12.97 -36.83
N GLY A 67 -2.86 13.28 -35.64
CA GLY A 67 -4.31 13.28 -35.35
C GLY A 67 -4.91 11.90 -35.04
N LYS A 68 -4.08 10.86 -34.91
CA LYS A 68 -4.53 9.51 -34.53
C LYS A 68 -4.56 9.36 -33.01
N GLU A 69 -5.59 9.91 -32.38
CA GLU A 69 -5.82 9.91 -30.93
C GLU A 69 -5.66 8.51 -30.29
N LYS A 70 -6.17 7.45 -30.96
CA LYS A 70 -6.09 6.07 -30.47
C LYS A 70 -4.66 5.55 -30.28
N LEU A 71 -3.73 5.91 -31.18
CA LEU A 71 -2.34 5.45 -31.07
C LEU A 71 -1.59 6.21 -29.97
N ALA A 72 -1.87 7.50 -29.81
CA ALA A 72 -1.26 8.31 -28.76
C ALA A 72 -1.63 7.79 -27.35
N THR A 73 -2.90 7.42 -27.14
CA THR A 73 -3.37 6.85 -25.87
C THR A 73 -2.72 5.51 -25.56
N VAL A 74 -2.56 4.63 -26.56
CA VAL A 74 -1.89 3.33 -26.38
C VAL A 74 -0.42 3.52 -26.02
N ILE A 75 0.31 4.39 -26.73
CA ILE A 75 1.73 4.65 -26.48
C ILE A 75 1.95 5.25 -25.09
N LEU A 76 1.10 6.19 -24.68
CA LEU A 76 1.15 6.78 -23.35
C LEU A 76 0.89 5.72 -22.27
N THR A 77 -0.13 4.90 -22.44
CA THR A 77 -0.45 3.81 -21.49
C THR A 77 0.73 2.85 -21.36
N LEU A 78 1.34 2.46 -22.47
CA LEU A 78 2.52 1.60 -22.49
C LEU A 78 3.73 2.27 -21.80
N SER A 79 3.89 3.59 -21.97
CA SER A 79 4.96 4.37 -21.35
C SER A 79 4.78 4.47 -19.84
N ILE A 80 3.56 4.74 -19.36
CA ILE A 80 3.24 4.76 -17.92
C ILE A 80 3.46 3.37 -17.31
N LEU A 81 3.02 2.32 -18.01
CA LEU A 81 3.24 0.94 -17.58
C LEU A 81 4.73 0.63 -17.45
N ALA A 82 5.54 0.97 -18.45
CA ALA A 82 6.99 0.80 -18.41
C ALA A 82 7.62 1.60 -17.26
N LEU A 83 7.19 2.85 -17.06
CA LEU A 83 7.67 3.73 -16.00
C LEU A 83 7.41 3.16 -14.59
N ILE A 84 6.36 2.35 -14.42
CA ILE A 84 6.08 1.66 -13.15
C ILE A 84 6.84 0.33 -13.06
N LEU A 85 6.79 -0.50 -14.11
CA LEU A 85 7.36 -1.85 -14.10
C LEU A 85 8.88 -1.86 -13.99
N ILE A 86 9.56 -0.93 -14.67
CA ILE A 86 11.03 -0.85 -14.66
C ILE A 86 11.58 -0.66 -13.23
N PRO A 87 11.26 0.43 -12.50
CA PRO A 87 11.79 0.63 -11.16
C PRO A 87 11.31 -0.43 -10.17
N SER A 88 10.10 -0.97 -10.34
CA SER A 88 9.60 -2.08 -9.53
C SER A 88 10.48 -3.32 -9.69
N TYR A 89 10.89 -3.64 -10.92
CA TYR A 89 11.79 -4.77 -11.19
C TYR A 89 13.16 -4.56 -10.55
N PHE A 90 13.76 -3.38 -10.73
CA PHE A 90 15.04 -3.04 -10.09
C PHE A 90 14.96 -3.15 -8.56
N LEU A 91 13.90 -2.64 -7.96
CA LEU A 91 13.69 -2.72 -6.51
C LEU A 91 13.59 -4.18 -6.04
N SER A 92 12.79 -5.00 -6.73
CA SER A 92 12.67 -6.43 -6.43
C SER A 92 14.01 -7.16 -6.59
N ALA A 93 14.77 -6.86 -7.64
CA ALA A 93 16.10 -7.42 -7.85
C ALA A 93 17.04 -7.06 -6.69
N SER A 94 17.11 -5.79 -6.30
CA SER A 94 17.93 -5.34 -5.16
C SER A 94 17.50 -5.97 -3.83
N MET A 95 16.20 -6.22 -3.62
CA MET A 95 15.71 -6.93 -2.43
C MET A 95 16.18 -8.39 -2.40
N VAL A 96 16.10 -9.09 -3.53
CA VAL A 96 16.58 -10.48 -3.65
C VAL A 96 18.09 -10.54 -3.47
N GLU A 97 18.82 -9.66 -4.12
CA GLU A 97 20.28 -9.60 -4.06
C GLU A 97 20.75 -9.28 -2.63
N GLY A 98 20.09 -8.36 -1.92
CA GLY A 98 20.33 -8.10 -0.50
C GLY A 98 20.05 -9.31 0.40
N ALA A 99 18.94 -10.03 0.16
CA ALA A 99 18.62 -11.25 0.90
C ALA A 99 19.64 -12.37 0.64
N GLN A 100 20.11 -12.51 -0.61
CA GLN A 100 21.19 -13.43 -0.96
C GLN A 100 22.49 -13.04 -0.28
N HIS A 101 22.83 -11.75 -0.24
CA HIS A 101 24.04 -11.25 0.43
C HIS A 101 24.04 -11.55 1.94
N ILE A 102 22.88 -11.45 2.60
CA ILE A 102 22.72 -11.81 4.02
C ILE A 102 22.86 -13.32 4.20
N SER A 103 22.22 -14.12 3.34
CA SER A 103 22.30 -15.59 3.39
C SER A 103 23.73 -16.10 3.16
N GLN A 104 24.43 -15.52 2.17
CA GLN A 104 25.83 -15.81 1.88
C GLN A 104 26.75 -15.37 3.01
N GLY A 105 26.53 -14.17 3.59
CA GLY A 105 27.29 -13.69 4.75
C GLY A 105 27.10 -14.56 6.00
N LEU A 106 25.94 -15.20 6.15
CA LEU A 106 25.70 -16.21 7.20
C LEU A 106 26.39 -17.55 6.89
N GLN A 107 26.37 -18.01 5.63
CA GLN A 107 27.00 -19.27 5.21
C GLN A 107 28.54 -19.21 5.21
N GLU A 108 29.13 -18.06 4.89
CA GLU A 108 30.58 -17.84 4.91
C GLU A 108 31.14 -17.62 6.33
N GLY A 109 30.30 -17.64 7.38
CA GLY A 109 30.72 -17.52 8.78
C GLY A 109 31.39 -16.17 9.12
N SER A 110 31.23 -15.17 8.26
CA SER A 110 31.99 -13.92 8.28
C SER A 110 31.03 -12.75 8.20
N LEU A 111 30.50 -12.34 9.36
CA LEU A 111 30.20 -10.93 9.61
C LEU A 111 31.52 -10.14 9.58
N LYS A 112 32.22 -10.12 8.44
CA LYS A 112 33.23 -9.10 8.16
C LYS A 112 32.44 -7.83 7.91
N VAL A 113 32.11 -7.15 9.00
CA VAL A 113 31.85 -5.72 9.00
C VAL A 113 33.08 -5.10 8.31
N PRO A 114 32.97 -4.58 7.07
CA PRO A 114 34.08 -3.86 6.48
C PRO A 114 34.43 -2.70 7.44
N PRO A 115 35.72 -2.44 7.70
CA PRO A 115 36.12 -1.40 8.63
C PRO A 115 35.42 -0.09 8.26
N PRO A 116 34.80 0.61 9.22
CA PRO A 116 34.01 1.80 8.96
C PRO A 116 34.79 2.80 8.11
N THR A 117 34.35 2.99 6.86
CA THR A 117 34.89 4.00 5.94
C THR A 117 34.87 5.36 6.63
N GLU A 118 35.86 6.21 6.40
CA GLU A 118 36.08 7.49 7.13
C GLU A 118 34.82 8.38 7.28
N SER A 119 33.83 8.22 6.39
CA SER A 119 32.51 8.88 6.42
C SER A 119 31.60 8.50 7.62
N VAL A 120 31.77 7.31 8.23
CA VAL A 120 31.03 6.89 9.44
C VAL A 120 31.78 7.22 10.74
N ALA A 121 33.07 7.56 10.68
CA ALA A 121 33.82 8.03 11.86
C ALA A 121 33.35 9.42 12.35
N THR A 122 32.76 10.22 11.45
CA THR A 122 32.24 11.55 11.76
C THR A 122 30.82 11.55 12.35
N TRP A 123 30.17 10.38 12.46
CA TRP A 123 28.83 10.32 13.02
C TRP A 123 28.84 10.49 14.54
N PRO A 124 28.05 11.42 15.09
CA PRO A 124 27.97 11.66 16.54
C PRO A 124 27.47 10.44 17.33
N LEU A 125 26.86 9.45 16.66
CA LEU A 125 26.39 8.20 17.26
C LEU A 125 27.53 7.27 17.74
N VAL A 126 28.71 7.31 17.12
CA VAL A 126 29.86 6.45 17.51
C VAL A 126 30.48 6.92 18.83
N LYS A 127 30.35 8.21 19.18
CA LYS A 127 30.80 8.73 20.48
C LYS A 127 30.05 8.14 21.66
N TYR A 128 28.77 7.80 21.50
CA TYR A 128 27.94 7.25 22.59
C TYR A 128 28.15 5.75 22.81
N LEU A 129 28.57 5.01 21.77
CA LEU A 129 28.79 3.56 21.86
C LEU A 129 30.14 3.17 22.47
N LYS A 130 30.99 4.16 22.80
CA LYS A 130 32.29 3.98 23.49
C LYS A 130 32.22 4.26 25.00
N VAL A 131 31.00 4.33 25.56
CA VAL A 131 30.76 4.52 27.00
C VAL A 131 30.06 3.29 27.57
N LYS A 132 30.74 2.13 27.52
CA LYS A 132 30.72 1.12 28.59
C LYS A 132 31.80 0.06 28.36
#